data_AF-A0A7W0VX64-F1
#
_entry.id   AF-A0A7W0VX64-F1
#
_cell.length_a   1.000
_cell.length_b   1.000
_cell.length_c   1.000
_cell.angle_alpha   90.00
_cell.angle_beta   90.00
_cell.angle_gamma   90.00
#
_symmetry.space_group_name_H-M   'P 1'
#
loop_
_entity.id
_entity.type
_entity.pdbx_description
1 polymer ?
#
loop_
_entity_poly.entity_id
_entity_poly.type
_entity_poly.pdbx_seq_one_letter_code
_entity_poly.pdbx_strand_id
1 'polypeptide(L)'
;MLKLLIGILKGAVIGAALGYGAYAINFDSAVPWLTYGLIGAVVGLFVGKPIWSLIRDERSTTWIAVLKSVVGFGIGVGLYAIVAKAWDPSPQLINGFDIFRWGPTLGGAIGALYGGFVELDDAIGDPPSSASKKEPQKSLPSKKA
;
A
#
# COMPACT_ATOMS: atom_id res chain seq x y z
N MET A 1 11.80 -0.44 11.66
CA MET A 1 11.75 -1.81 11.08
C MET A 1 10.36 -2.41 11.15
N LEU A 2 9.69 -2.46 12.32
CA LEU A 2 8.33 -3.02 12.42
C LEU A 2 7.30 -2.29 11.53
N LYS A 3 7.33 -0.94 11.49
CA LYS A 3 6.48 -0.13 10.59
C LYS A 3 6.67 -0.52 9.12
N LEU A 4 7.90 -0.54 8.63
CA LEU A 4 8.23 -0.97 7.26
C LEU A 4 7.70 -2.37 6.93
N LEU A 5 7.84 -3.34 7.85
CA LEU A 5 7.30 -4.69 7.66
C LEU A 5 5.77 -4.69 7.52
N ILE A 6 5.08 -3.87 8.32
CA ILE A 6 3.63 -3.68 8.26
C ILE A 6 3.23 -3.04 6.93
N GLY A 7 3.98 -2.04 6.46
CA GLY A 7 3.75 -1.40 5.16
C GLY A 7 3.88 -2.37 3.99
N ILE A 8 4.94 -3.19 4.00
CA ILE A 8 5.17 -4.25 3.01
C ILE A 8 4.01 -5.25 3.06
N LEU A 9 3.62 -5.74 4.24
CA LEU A 9 2.57 -6.74 4.37
C LEU A 9 1.20 -6.20 3.93
N LYS A 10 0.82 -5.00 4.37
CA LYS A 10 -0.44 -4.35 3.95
C LYS A 10 -0.46 -4.13 2.45
N GLY A 11 0.63 -3.60 1.91
CA GLY A 11 0.80 -3.40 0.48
C GLY A 11 0.70 -4.69 -0.30
N ALA A 12 1.34 -5.77 0.17
CA ALA A 12 1.28 -7.09 -0.44
C ALA A 12 -0.15 -7.65 -0.45
N VAL A 13 -0.86 -7.55 0.67
CA VAL A 13 -2.24 -8.05 0.80
C VAL A 13 -3.19 -7.26 -0.09
N ILE A 14 -3.13 -5.92 -0.07
CA ILE A 14 -3.98 -5.06 -0.91
C ILE A 14 -3.66 -5.29 -2.39
N GLY A 15 -2.38 -5.31 -2.75
CA GLY A 15 -1.93 -5.52 -4.12
C GLY A 15 -2.31 -6.88 -4.67
N ALA A 16 -2.17 -7.95 -3.87
CA ALA A 16 -2.55 -9.30 -4.26
C ALA A 16 -4.07 -9.45 -4.37
N ALA A 17 -4.84 -8.83 -3.47
CA ALA A 17 -6.30 -8.86 -3.52
C ALA A 17 -6.85 -8.14 -4.76
N LEU A 18 -6.29 -6.98 -5.11
CA LEU A 18 -6.67 -6.25 -6.32
C LEU A 18 -6.23 -6.97 -7.59
N GLY A 19 -5.02 -7.53 -7.59
CA GLY A 19 -4.53 -8.36 -8.70
C GLY A 19 -5.35 -9.63 -8.90
N TYR A 20 -5.80 -10.27 -7.82
CA TYR A 20 -6.75 -11.38 -7.90
C TYR A 20 -8.11 -10.94 -8.42
N GLY A 21 -8.61 -9.79 -7.96
CA GLY A 21 -9.85 -9.20 -8.45
C GLY A 21 -9.80 -8.99 -9.96
N ALA A 22 -8.76 -8.32 -10.47
CA ALA A 22 -8.57 -8.06 -11.89
C ALA A 22 -8.42 -9.35 -12.72
N TYR A 23 -7.73 -10.35 -12.16
CA TYR A 23 -7.67 -11.69 -12.74
C TYR A 23 -9.05 -12.36 -12.83
N ALA A 24 -9.83 -12.34 -11.74
CA ALA A 24 -11.13 -13.00 -11.67
C ALA A 24 -12.14 -12.45 -12.71
N ILE A 25 -12.01 -11.17 -13.07
CA ILE A 25 -12.83 -10.53 -14.11
C ILE A 25 -12.16 -10.48 -15.49
N ASN A 26 -11.03 -11.15 -15.70
CA ASN A 26 -10.22 -11.12 -16.94
C ASN A 26 -9.86 -9.69 -17.41
N PHE A 27 -9.72 -8.74 -16.49
CA PHE A 27 -9.37 -7.36 -16.82
C PHE A 27 -7.87 -7.18 -17.03
N ASP A 28 -7.06 -8.06 -16.42
CA ASP A 28 -5.61 -8.11 -16.57
C ASP A 28 -5.13 -8.33 -18.02
N SER A 29 -5.89 -9.06 -18.83
CA SER A 29 -5.53 -9.34 -20.23
C SER A 29 -5.93 -8.23 -21.19
N ALA A 30 -6.85 -7.34 -20.81
CA ALA A 30 -7.31 -6.25 -21.66
C ALA A 30 -6.41 -5.01 -21.58
N VAL A 31 -6.03 -4.59 -20.36
CA VAL A 31 -5.22 -3.38 -20.15
C VAL A 31 -4.28 -3.55 -18.93
N PRO A 32 -3.25 -4.41 -19.00
CA PRO A 32 -2.43 -4.79 -17.84
C PRO A 32 -1.75 -3.60 -17.15
N TRP A 33 -1.17 -2.69 -17.92
CA TRP A 33 -0.64 -1.39 -17.47
C TRP A 33 -1.60 -0.64 -16.55
N LEU A 34 -2.88 -0.57 -16.92
CA LEU A 34 -3.90 0.13 -16.14
C LEU A 34 -4.20 -0.62 -14.85
N THR A 35 -4.27 -1.96 -14.89
CA THR A 35 -4.47 -2.78 -13.70
C THR A 35 -3.36 -2.58 -12.68
N TYR A 36 -2.10 -2.72 -13.08
CA TYR A 36 -0.97 -2.57 -12.15
C TYR A 36 -0.74 -1.12 -11.71
N GLY A 37 -1.05 -0.15 -12.58
CA GLY A 37 -1.14 1.26 -12.19
C GLY A 37 -2.20 1.50 -11.12
N LEU A 38 -3.42 0.98 -11.31
CA LEU A 38 -4.49 1.10 -10.31
C LEU A 38 -4.12 0.41 -8.99
N ILE A 39 -3.47 -0.75 -9.04
CA ILE A 39 -2.94 -1.42 -7.85
C ILE A 39 -1.98 -0.49 -7.09
N GLY A 40 -1.01 0.10 -7.79
CA GLY A 40 -0.08 1.06 -7.18
C GLY A 40 -0.79 2.31 -6.63
N ALA A 41 -1.80 2.81 -7.34
CA ALA A 41 -2.59 3.97 -6.92
C ALA A 41 -3.40 3.72 -5.64
N VAL A 42 -4.03 2.54 -5.55
CA VAL A 42 -4.80 2.12 -4.37
C VAL A 42 -3.86 1.84 -3.21
N VAL A 43 -2.73 1.18 -3.44
CA VAL A 43 -1.73 0.96 -2.38
C VAL A 43 -1.18 2.28 -1.83
N GLY A 44 -0.89 3.26 -2.69
CA GLY A 44 -0.45 4.60 -2.25
C GLY A 44 -1.45 5.39 -1.44
N LEU A 45 -2.74 5.06 -1.62
CA LEU A 45 -3.83 5.72 -0.93
C LEU A 45 -4.14 5.06 0.43
N PHE A 46 -4.00 3.73 0.52
CA PHE A 46 -4.42 2.95 1.68
C PHE A 46 -3.28 2.46 2.59
N VAL A 47 -2.04 2.42 2.12
CA VAL A 47 -0.87 2.07 2.94
C VAL A 47 -0.24 3.36 3.52
N GLY A 48 0.21 3.31 4.78
CA GLY A 48 0.65 4.50 5.53
C GLY A 48 -0.43 5.07 6.46
N LYS A 49 -0.45 6.39 6.64
CA LYS A 49 -1.47 7.08 7.45
C LYS A 49 -2.84 6.94 6.77
N PRO A 50 -3.85 6.39 7.48
CA PRO A 50 -5.17 6.19 6.88
C PRO A 50 -5.76 7.52 6.43
N ILE A 51 -6.36 7.54 5.25
CA ILE A 51 -7.04 8.71 4.65
C ILE A 51 -7.98 9.40 5.66
N TRP A 52 -8.61 8.63 6.55
CA TRP A 52 -9.48 9.11 7.62
C TRP A 52 -8.79 10.05 8.63
N SER A 53 -7.49 9.87 8.86
CA SER A 53 -6.67 10.78 9.65
C SER A 53 -6.29 12.05 8.89
N LEU A 54 -6.22 11.99 7.56
CA LEU A 54 -5.79 13.08 6.68
C LEU A 54 -6.95 13.98 6.26
N ILE A 55 -8.14 13.42 6.06
CA ILE A 55 -9.40 14.14 5.74
C ILE A 55 -9.81 15.06 6.90
N ARG A 56 -9.41 14.73 8.14
CA ARG A 56 -9.74 15.52 9.33
C ARG A 56 -8.91 16.81 9.43
N ASP A 57 -7.82 16.93 8.65
CA ASP A 57 -6.99 18.14 8.53
C ASP A 57 -7.20 18.80 7.16
N GLU A 58 -7.90 19.93 7.16
CA GLU A 58 -8.86 20.34 6.10
C GLU A 58 -8.35 20.73 4.70
N ARG A 59 -7.05 20.73 4.35
CA ARG A 59 -6.69 21.12 2.95
C ARG A 59 -5.37 20.64 2.38
N SER A 60 -4.29 20.64 3.16
CA SER A 60 -2.96 20.30 2.63
C SER A 60 -2.76 18.77 2.48
N THR A 61 -3.34 18.00 3.39
CA THR A 61 -3.09 16.56 3.54
C THR A 61 -3.83 15.71 2.51
N THR A 62 -4.97 16.18 2.00
CA THR A 62 -5.68 15.52 0.90
C THR A 62 -4.86 15.55 -0.40
N TRP A 63 -4.15 16.64 -0.66
CA TRP A 63 -3.30 16.75 -1.84
C TRP A 63 -2.10 15.78 -1.78
N ILE A 64 -1.55 15.57 -0.58
CA ILE A 64 -0.48 14.59 -0.36
C ILE A 64 -0.98 13.16 -0.65
N ALA A 65 -2.21 12.82 -0.24
CA ALA A 65 -2.81 11.52 -0.54
C ALA A 65 -3.04 11.31 -2.04
N VAL A 66 -3.52 12.35 -2.74
CA VAL A 66 -3.68 12.32 -4.21
C VAL A 66 -2.33 12.17 -4.90
N LEU A 67 -1.31 12.92 -4.47
CA LEU A 67 0.03 12.84 -5.05
C LEU A 67 0.64 11.46 -4.84
N LYS A 68 0.50 10.86 -3.64
CA LYS A 68 0.90 9.48 -3.38
C LYS A 68 0.19 8.51 -4.31
N SER A 69 -1.12 8.67 -4.52
CA SER A 69 -1.85 7.80 -5.45
C SER A 69 -1.34 7.92 -6.90
N VAL A 70 -1.07 9.14 -7.39
CA VAL A 70 -0.53 9.36 -8.74
C VAL A 70 0.89 8.80 -8.89
N VAL A 71 1.75 8.99 -7.87
CA VAL A 71 3.09 8.41 -7.84
C VAL A 71 3.03 6.89 -7.81
N GLY A 72 2.13 6.32 -6.99
CA GLY A 72 1.86 4.89 -6.95
C GLY A 72 1.40 4.34 -8.28
N PHE A 73 0.54 5.07 -8.99
CA PHE A 73 0.13 4.72 -10.35
C PHE A 73 1.33 4.64 -11.29
N GLY A 74 2.18 5.66 -11.30
CA GLY A 74 3.39 5.70 -12.12
C GLY A 74 4.37 4.55 -11.79
N ILE A 75 4.56 4.26 -10.51
CA ILE A 75 5.42 3.15 -10.05
C ILE A 75 4.83 1.80 -10.46
N GLY A 76 3.51 1.61 -10.33
CA GLY A 76 2.82 0.39 -10.75
C GLY A 76 2.93 0.12 -12.25
N VAL A 77 2.70 1.15 -13.07
CA VAL A 77 2.89 1.09 -14.53
C VAL A 77 4.36 0.82 -14.88
N GLY A 78 5.29 1.53 -14.24
CA GLY A 78 6.72 1.43 -14.51
C GLY A 78 7.30 0.07 -14.14
N LEU A 79 6.94 -0.47 -12.96
CA LEU A 79 7.32 -1.82 -12.54
C LEU A 79 6.75 -2.86 -13.50
N TYR A 80 5.47 -2.76 -13.87
CA TYR A 80 4.90 -3.66 -14.87
C TYR A 80 5.67 -3.59 -16.20
N ALA A 81 5.99 -2.39 -16.71
CA ALA A 81 6.72 -2.23 -17.96
C ALA A 81 8.14 -2.83 -17.90
N ILE A 82 8.84 -2.69 -16.77
CA ILE A 82 10.16 -3.30 -16.57
C ILE A 82 10.03 -4.82 -16.55
N VAL A 83 9.11 -5.37 -15.76
CA VAL A 83 8.96 -6.82 -15.63
C VAL A 83 8.48 -7.41 -16.96
N ALA A 84 7.53 -6.79 -17.66
CA ALA A 84 7.07 -7.21 -18.98
C ALA A 84 8.18 -7.17 -20.05
N LYS A 85 9.16 -6.27 -19.91
CA LYS A 85 10.31 -6.17 -20.83
C LYS A 85 11.46 -7.10 -20.46
N ALA A 86 11.69 -7.33 -19.18
CA ALA A 86 12.80 -8.12 -18.67
C ALA A 86 12.46 -9.61 -18.50
N TRP A 87 11.17 -9.94 -18.41
CA TRP A 87 10.69 -11.27 -18.07
C TRP A 87 9.52 -11.65 -18.96
N ASP A 88 9.75 -12.63 -19.84
CA ASP A 88 8.68 -13.30 -20.56
C ASP A 88 8.28 -14.54 -19.73
N PRO A 89 7.09 -14.56 -19.12
CA PRO A 89 6.78 -15.57 -18.12
C PRO A 89 6.42 -16.89 -18.76
N SER A 90 7.29 -17.88 -18.61
CA SER A 90 6.85 -19.27 -18.72
C SER A 90 5.97 -19.60 -17.50
N PRO A 91 4.73 -20.10 -17.69
CA PRO A 91 3.87 -20.46 -16.59
C PRO A 91 4.49 -21.61 -15.80
N GLN A 92 4.74 -21.39 -14.50
CA GLN A 92 5.18 -22.44 -13.60
C GLN A 92 3.96 -23.11 -12.99
N LEU A 93 3.52 -24.17 -13.68
CA LEU A 93 2.37 -24.97 -13.31
C LEU A 93 2.75 -25.94 -12.18
N ILE A 94 2.13 -25.78 -11.01
CA ILE A 94 2.10 -26.81 -9.97
C ILE A 94 0.67 -27.32 -9.90
N ASN A 95 0.49 -28.62 -10.19
CA ASN A 95 -0.81 -29.29 -10.17
C ASN A 95 -1.86 -28.63 -11.10
N GLY A 96 -1.43 -28.14 -12.27
CA GLY A 96 -2.30 -27.45 -13.25
C GLY A 96 -2.63 -25.99 -12.90
N PHE A 97 -2.21 -25.51 -11.74
CA PHE A 97 -2.32 -24.11 -11.34
C PHE A 97 -0.99 -23.41 -11.55
N ASP A 98 -1.02 -22.31 -12.29
CA ASP A 98 0.14 -21.42 -12.41
C ASP A 98 0.21 -20.56 -11.14
N ILE A 99 1.20 -20.87 -10.30
CA ILE A 99 1.41 -20.20 -9.00
C ILE A 99 2.00 -18.81 -9.21
N PHE A 100 2.72 -18.60 -10.31
CA PHE A 100 3.33 -17.32 -10.68
C PHE A 100 2.44 -16.55 -11.66
N ARG A 101 1.11 -16.64 -11.49
CA ARG A 101 0.16 -15.85 -12.25
C ARG A 101 0.33 -14.37 -11.95
N TRP A 102 0.48 -13.59 -13.01
CA TRP A 102 0.90 -12.20 -12.95
C TRP A 102 -0.03 -11.33 -12.11
N GLY A 103 -1.36 -11.45 -12.26
CA GLY A 103 -2.30 -10.60 -11.52
C GLY A 103 -2.04 -10.57 -10.01
N PRO A 104 -2.27 -11.68 -9.27
CA PRO A 104 -2.08 -11.71 -7.82
C PRO A 104 -0.62 -11.54 -7.38
N THR A 105 0.33 -12.18 -8.07
CA THR A 105 1.73 -12.19 -7.64
C THR A 105 2.46 -10.90 -7.94
N LEU A 106 2.33 -10.37 -9.16
CA LEU A 106 2.90 -9.08 -9.53
C LEU A 106 2.15 -7.94 -8.81
N GLY A 107 0.83 -8.04 -8.70
CA GLY A 107 0.03 -7.10 -7.91
C GLY A 107 0.50 -7.05 -6.45
N GLY A 108 0.70 -8.22 -5.82
CA GLY A 108 1.26 -8.34 -4.49
C GLY A 108 2.68 -7.80 -4.38
N ALA A 109 3.56 -8.07 -5.35
CA ALA A 109 4.95 -7.59 -5.34
C ALA A 109 5.03 -6.06 -5.49
N ILE A 110 4.29 -5.48 -6.44
CA ILE A 110 4.19 -4.03 -6.62
C ILE A 110 3.63 -3.38 -5.36
N GLY A 111 2.57 -3.96 -4.80
CA GLY A 111 1.97 -3.49 -3.57
C GLY A 111 2.93 -3.57 -2.38
N ALA A 112 3.69 -4.64 -2.25
CA ALA A 112 4.69 -4.82 -1.20
C ALA A 112 5.81 -3.77 -1.27
N LEU A 113 6.36 -3.58 -2.47
CA LEU A 113 7.44 -2.61 -2.72
C LEU A 113 6.97 -1.18 -2.43
N TYR A 114 5.82 -0.80 -3.00
CA TYR A 114 5.33 0.55 -2.86
C TYR A 114 4.74 0.82 -1.48
N GLY A 115 4.02 -0.15 -0.89
CA GLY A 115 3.51 -0.05 0.47
C GLY A 115 4.61 0.07 1.52
N GLY A 116 5.73 -0.64 1.33
CA GLY A 116 6.92 -0.46 2.15
C GLY A 116 7.52 0.95 2.04
N PHE A 117 7.56 1.51 0.84
CA PHE A 117 8.03 2.88 0.60
C PHE A 117 7.13 3.92 1.27
N VAL A 118 5.80 3.82 1.09
CA VAL A 118 4.86 4.80 1.65
C VAL A 118 4.84 4.81 3.17
N GLU A 119 4.90 3.62 3.79
CA GLU A 119 4.95 3.52 5.26
C GLU A 119 6.30 4.00 5.82
N LEU A 120 7.39 3.86 5.07
CA LEU A 120 8.69 4.42 5.43
C LEU A 120 8.68 5.95 5.35
N ASP A 121 8.14 6.51 4.27
CA ASP A 121 7.97 7.95 4.06
C ASP A 121 7.15 8.58 5.20
N ASP A 122 6.02 7.96 5.55
CA ASP A 122 5.19 8.42 6.67
C ASP A 122 5.88 8.32 8.03
N ALA A 123 6.72 7.30 8.23
CA ALA A 123 7.46 7.12 9.48
C ALA A 123 8.60 8.16 9.66
N ILE A 124 9.15 8.70 8.58
CA ILE A 124 10.19 9.74 8.60
C ILE A 124 9.58 11.12 8.85
N GLY A 125 8.35 11.35 8.38
CA GLY A 125 7.61 12.60 8.58
C GLY A 125 7.00 12.78 9.98
N ASP A 126 7.04 11.77 10.85
CA ASP A 126 6.57 11.89 12.23
C ASP A 126 7.63 12.60 13.10
N PRO A 127 7.34 13.77 13.71
CA PRO A 127 8.23 14.35 14.71
C PRO A 127 8.38 13.39 15.91
N PRO A 128 9.52 13.39 16.61
CA PRO A 128 9.79 12.48 17.72
C PRO A 128 8.98 12.85 18.97
N SER A 129 7.65 12.71 18.94
CA SER A 129 6.78 12.90 20.10
C SER A 129 5.35 12.38 19.85
N SER A 130 5.19 11.07 19.74
CA SER A 130 3.87 10.44 19.95
C SER A 130 3.93 9.20 20.85
N ALA A 131 5.10 8.92 21.45
CA ALA A 131 5.24 7.91 22.50
C ALA A 131 4.95 8.44 23.92
N SER A 132 4.55 9.71 24.09
CA SER A 132 4.23 10.29 25.40
C SER A 132 2.99 11.17 25.37
N LYS A 133 1.82 10.54 25.21
CA LYS A 133 0.58 11.01 25.82
C LYS A 133 -0.17 9.80 26.35
N LYS A 134 0.41 9.15 27.36
CA LYS A 134 -0.43 8.60 28.43
C LYS A 134 -1.02 9.82 29.13
N GLU A 135 -2.32 10.02 29.01
CA GLU A 135 -3.03 11.00 29.83
C GLU A 135 -2.63 10.80 31.30
N PRO A 136 -2.25 11.85 32.04
CA PRO A 136 -2.15 11.74 33.47
C PRO A 136 -3.56 11.50 34.00
N GLN A 137 -3.80 10.30 34.53
CA GLN A 137 -4.97 10.00 35.35
C GLN A 137 -5.13 11.14 36.37
N LYS A 138 -6.23 11.88 36.24
CA LYS A 138 -6.72 12.86 37.22
C LYS A 138 -6.62 12.22 38.62
N SER A 139 -5.69 12.69 39.44
CA SER A 139 -5.72 12.44 40.87
C SER A 139 -6.99 13.11 41.42
N LEU A 140 -7.93 12.29 41.88
CA LEU A 140 -9.08 12.78 42.65
C LEU A 140 -8.55 13.41 43.95
N PRO A 141 -9.05 14.60 44.34
CA PRO A 141 -8.60 15.25 45.56
C PRO A 141 -9.01 14.42 46.78
N SER A 142 -8.02 14.13 47.62
CA SER A 142 -8.20 13.61 48.98
C SER A 142 -9.11 14.56 49.77
N LYS A 143 -10.37 14.17 49.97
CA LYS A 143 -11.24 14.81 50.96
C LYS A 143 -10.86 14.23 52.33
N LYS A 144 -10.07 14.99 53.08
CA LYS A 144 -10.07 14.96 54.55
C LYS A 144 -11.21 15.85 55.04
N ALA A 145 -12.17 15.27 55.75
CA ALA A 145 -12.93 15.85 56.85
C ALA A 145 -13.77 14.74 57.46
#